data_AF-A0A5F5PQ83-F1
#
_entry.id   AF-A0A5F5PQ83-F1
#
_cell.length_a   1.000
_cell.length_b   1.000
_cell.length_c   1.000
_cell.angle_alpha   90.00
_cell.angle_beta   90.00
_cell.angle_gamma   90.00
#
_symmetry.space_group_name_H-M   'P 1'
#
loop_
_entity.id
_entity.type
_entity.pdbx_description
1 polymer ?
#
loop_
_entity_poly.entity_id
_entity_poly.type
_entity_poly.pdbx_seq_one_letter_code
_entity_poly.pdbx_strand_id
1 'polypeptide(L)'
;MSLVLRNLQRAIPLRRVPLRKKIEIVRNILGVQKFDLGIICVDNKNIQHINRIYREKNIPTDVLSFPFHENLKAGEIPQPDFPDDYNLGDIFLGVEYIFQQCKENEDYYDILTLCTLGALGGQSWTSASTPPHLLKILLPAAEDHPHS
;
A
#
# COMPACT_ATOMS: atom_id res chain seq x y z
N MET A 1 -7.10 6.79 16.73
CA MET A 1 -7.03 6.86 15.26
C MET A 1 -7.53 5.61 14.61
N SER A 2 -8.06 5.80 13.41
CA SER A 2 -8.96 4.92 12.69
C SER A 2 -8.24 4.29 11.50
N LEU A 3 -8.21 2.96 11.48
CA LEU A 3 -7.96 2.20 10.25
C LEU A 3 -9.30 1.85 9.62
N VAL A 4 -9.64 2.47 8.49
CA VAL A 4 -10.82 2.11 7.71
C VAL A 4 -10.39 1.09 6.67
N LEU A 5 -10.96 -0.12 6.70
CA LEU A 5 -10.71 -1.15 5.68
C LEU A 5 -12.03 -1.45 4.98
N ARG A 6 -12.23 -1.03 3.73
CA ARG A 6 -13.44 -1.35 2.95
C ARG A 6 -13.13 -2.36 1.85
N ASN A 7 -14.06 -3.29 1.63
CA ASN A 7 -14.02 -4.19 0.50
C ASN A 7 -15.16 -3.86 -0.46
N LEU A 8 -14.83 -3.25 -1.61
CA LEU A 8 -15.80 -2.84 -2.63
C LEU A 8 -15.89 -3.84 -3.78
N GLN A 9 -15.02 -4.85 -3.80
CA GLN A 9 -15.02 -5.91 -4.81
C GLN A 9 -15.68 -7.20 -4.33
N ARG A 10 -16.02 -8.07 -5.29
CA ARG A 10 -16.54 -9.43 -5.05
C ARG A 10 -15.85 -10.51 -5.90
N ALA A 11 -14.82 -10.16 -6.65
CA ALA A 11 -14.07 -11.06 -7.52
C ALA A 11 -13.26 -12.09 -6.71
N ILE A 12 -12.61 -11.66 -5.63
CA ILE A 12 -11.74 -12.50 -4.79
C ILE A 12 -12.26 -12.52 -3.34
N PRO A 13 -12.39 -13.70 -2.69
CA PRO A 13 -12.70 -13.78 -1.28
C PRO A 13 -11.65 -13.10 -0.41
N LEU A 14 -12.06 -12.10 0.37
CA LEU A 14 -11.16 -11.33 1.23
C LEU A 14 -11.64 -11.33 2.68
N ARG A 15 -10.84 -11.93 3.58
CA ARG A 15 -11.10 -11.88 5.02
C ARG A 15 -10.50 -10.59 5.58
N ARG A 16 -11.36 -9.68 6.03
CA ARG A 16 -10.94 -8.37 6.57
C ARG A 16 -10.15 -8.46 7.87
N VAL A 17 -10.45 -9.42 8.74
CA VAL A 17 -9.79 -9.57 10.05
C VAL A 17 -8.28 -9.84 9.94
N PRO A 18 -7.81 -10.86 9.20
CA PRO A 18 -6.36 -11.10 9.08
C PRO A 18 -5.63 -9.96 8.37
N LEU A 19 -6.21 -9.39 7.29
CA LEU A 19 -5.62 -8.24 6.61
C LEU A 19 -5.46 -7.05 7.57
N ARG A 20 -6.51 -6.72 8.31
CA ARG A 20 -6.48 -5.63 9.30
C ARG A 20 -5.37 -5.83 10.32
N LYS A 21 -5.23 -7.04 10.88
CA LYS A 21 -4.18 -7.34 11.86
C LYS A 21 -2.77 -7.08 11.30
N LYS A 22 -2.49 -7.52 10.06
CA LYS A 22 -1.19 -7.30 9.43
C LYS A 22 -0.92 -5.81 9.16
N ILE A 23 -1.93 -5.07 8.70
CA ILE A 23 -1.81 -3.62 8.46
C ILE A 23 -1.57 -2.87 9.77
N GLU A 24 -2.23 -3.25 10.88
CA GLU A 24 -1.97 -2.64 12.19
C GLU A 24 -0.53 -2.88 12.68
N ILE A 25 0.03 -4.07 12.42
CA ILE A 25 1.44 -4.37 12.72
C ILE A 25 2.34 -3.43 11.91
N VAL A 26 2.08 -3.28 10.61
CA VAL A 26 2.84 -2.36 9.74
C VAL A 26 2.75 -0.92 10.27
N ARG A 27 1.55 -0.43 10.60
CA ARG A 27 1.37 0.94 11.15
C ARG A 27 2.15 1.14 12.44
N ASN A 28 2.21 0.13 13.30
CA ASN A 28 2.97 0.18 14.54
C ASN A 28 4.48 0.21 14.28
N ILE A 29 4.99 -0.62 13.37
CA ILE A 29 6.41 -0.64 12.99
C ILE A 29 6.84 0.70 12.39
N LEU A 30 5.98 1.32 11.56
CA LEU A 30 6.24 2.62 10.95
C LEU A 30 6.02 3.81 11.88
N GLY A 31 5.51 3.60 13.10
CA GLY A 31 5.22 4.70 14.04
C GLY A 31 4.05 5.60 13.63
N VAL A 32 3.12 5.09 12.81
CA VAL A 32 1.97 5.85 12.27
C VAL A 32 0.61 5.34 12.77
N GLN A 33 0.59 4.59 13.86
CA GLN A 33 -0.62 4.10 14.53
C GLN A 33 -1.55 5.23 15.01
N LYS A 34 -0.98 6.44 15.20
CA LYS A 34 -1.71 7.66 15.56
C LYS A 34 -2.26 8.43 14.36
N PHE A 35 -2.18 7.93 13.13
CA PHE A 35 -2.76 8.57 11.96
C PHE A 35 -3.95 7.77 11.43
N ASP A 36 -4.97 8.45 10.92
CA ASP A 36 -6.06 7.84 10.18
C ASP A 36 -5.56 7.32 8.82
N LEU A 37 -6.05 6.15 8.42
CA LEU A 37 -5.68 5.50 7.17
C LEU A 37 -6.88 4.79 6.56
N GLY A 38 -7.17 5.11 5.30
CA GLY A 38 -8.15 4.39 4.48
C GLY A 38 -7.50 3.32 3.60
N ILE A 39 -8.00 2.10 3.67
CA ILE A 39 -7.63 1.00 2.79
C ILE A 39 -8.90 0.53 2.05
N ILE A 40 -8.90 0.62 0.73
CA ILE A 40 -10.04 0.33 -0.12
C ILE A 40 -9.68 -0.77 -1.12
N CYS A 41 -10.25 -1.95 -0.92
CA CYS A 41 -10.06 -3.08 -1.80
C CYS A 41 -11.04 -3.03 -2.99
N VAL A 42 -10.51 -3.08 -4.20
CA VAL A 42 -11.24 -2.93 -5.47
C VAL A 42 -10.87 -4.04 -6.48
N ASP A 43 -11.71 -4.23 -7.49
CA ASP A 43 -11.48 -5.15 -8.60
C ASP A 43 -10.66 -4.50 -9.73
N ASN A 44 -10.32 -5.28 -10.76
CA ASN A 44 -9.54 -4.81 -11.90
C ASN A 44 -10.21 -3.63 -12.62
N LYS A 45 -11.53 -3.69 -12.81
CA LYS A 45 -12.29 -2.64 -13.50
C LYS A 45 -12.20 -1.30 -12.76
N ASN A 46 -12.43 -1.32 -11.44
CA ASN A 46 -12.40 -0.12 -10.63
C ASN A 46 -10.98 0.43 -10.49
N ILE A 47 -9.96 -0.41 -10.24
CA ILE A 47 -8.60 0.12 -10.11
C ILE A 47 -8.03 0.64 -11.43
N GLN A 48 -8.36 0.01 -12.57
CA GLN A 48 -8.02 0.52 -13.89
C GLN A 48 -8.68 1.88 -14.15
N HIS A 49 -9.95 2.05 -13.76
CA HIS A 49 -10.64 3.32 -13.90
C HIS A 49 -9.97 4.44 -13.10
N ILE A 50 -9.61 4.16 -11.84
CA ILE A 50 -8.89 5.10 -10.98
C ILE A 50 -7.50 5.40 -11.56
N ASN A 51 -6.76 4.39 -12.01
CA ASN A 51 -5.43 4.54 -12.60
C ASN A 51 -5.47 5.42 -13.87
N ARG A 52 -6.53 5.27 -14.67
CA ARG A 52 -6.76 6.12 -15.85
C ARG A 52 -7.01 7.58 -15.46
N ILE A 53 -7.83 7.84 -14.45
CA ILE A 53 -8.18 9.20 -14.03
C ILE A 53 -6.98 9.93 -13.42
N TYR A 54 -6.24 9.26 -12.53
CA TYR A 54 -5.23 9.93 -11.69
C TYR A 54 -3.79 9.75 -12.18
N ARG A 55 -3.51 8.76 -13.05
CA ARG A 55 -2.17 8.48 -13.58
C ARG A 55 -2.13 8.39 -15.11
N GLU A 56 -3.25 8.64 -15.79
CA GLU A 56 -3.41 8.50 -17.25
C GLU A 56 -3.06 7.10 -17.79
N LYS A 57 -3.07 6.08 -16.91
CA LYS A 57 -2.74 4.69 -17.25
C LYS A 57 -4.01 3.86 -17.31
N ASN A 58 -4.46 3.54 -18.53
CA ASN A 58 -5.67 2.73 -18.75
C ASN A 58 -5.40 1.21 -18.62
N ILE A 59 -4.72 0.80 -17.56
CA ILE A 59 -4.46 -0.61 -17.21
C ILE A 59 -4.72 -0.81 -15.71
N PRO A 60 -5.17 -2.00 -15.27
CA PRO A 60 -5.23 -2.32 -13.85
C PRO A 60 -3.83 -2.31 -13.23
N THR A 61 -3.76 -2.06 -11.92
CA THR A 61 -2.52 -2.09 -11.15
C THR A 61 -2.79 -2.71 -9.79
N ASP A 62 -1.73 -3.04 -9.07
CA ASP A 62 -1.74 -3.55 -7.70
C ASP A 62 -2.18 -2.51 -6.66
N VAL A 63 -1.63 -1.30 -6.72
CA VAL A 63 -1.86 -0.27 -5.69
C VAL A 63 -1.91 1.15 -6.26
N LEU A 64 -2.76 1.98 -5.68
CA LEU A 64 -2.76 3.44 -5.86
C LEU A 64 -2.88 4.11 -4.49
N SER A 65 -1.94 4.98 -4.16
CA SER A 65 -1.98 5.79 -2.94
C SER A 65 -2.34 7.25 -3.25
N PHE A 66 -3.20 7.79 -2.39
CA PHE A 66 -3.65 9.18 -2.39
C PHE A 66 -3.30 9.78 -1.03
N PRO A 67 -2.08 10.32 -0.87
CA PRO A 67 -1.63 10.87 0.40
C PRO A 67 -2.42 12.14 0.75
N PHE A 68 -2.72 12.32 2.04
CA PHE A 68 -3.33 13.56 2.53
C PHE A 68 -2.31 14.71 2.61
N HIS A 69 -1.06 14.40 2.98
CA HIS A 69 0.02 15.37 3.03
C HIS A 69 0.79 15.42 1.71
N GLU A 70 0.93 16.61 1.16
CA GLU A 70 1.76 16.87 -0.01
C GLU A 70 3.24 17.02 0.40
N ASN A 71 4.17 16.55 -0.44
CA ASN A 71 5.62 16.75 -0.31
C ASN A 71 6.36 16.00 0.81
N LEU A 72 5.79 14.93 1.37
CA LEU A 72 6.56 14.02 2.24
C LEU A 72 7.62 13.27 1.42
N LYS A 73 8.87 13.29 1.87
CA LYS A 73 9.91 12.43 1.29
C LYS A 73 9.76 11.01 1.81
N ALA A 74 10.30 10.05 1.06
CA ALA A 74 10.36 8.67 1.50
C ALA A 74 11.08 8.57 2.85
N GLY A 75 10.45 7.90 3.82
CA GLY A 75 10.97 7.74 5.18
C GLY A 75 10.64 8.88 6.14
N GLU A 76 10.03 9.97 5.67
CA GLU A 76 9.53 11.03 6.56
C GLU A 76 8.13 10.68 7.09
N ILE A 77 7.95 10.88 8.40
CA ILE A 77 6.63 10.80 9.04
C ILE A 77 6.06 12.22 9.07
N PRO A 78 4.78 12.43 8.69
CA PRO A 78 4.17 13.75 8.77
C PRO A 78 4.26 14.33 10.18
N GLN A 79 4.53 15.64 10.28
CA GLN A 79 4.46 16.38 11.53
C GLN A 79 3.15 17.18 11.55
N PRO A 80 2.12 16.68 12.25
CA PRO A 80 0.82 17.32 12.28
C PRO A 80 0.82 18.56 13.18
N ASP A 81 0.27 19.67 12.68
CA ASP A 81 0.08 20.90 13.45
C ASP A 81 -1.30 20.92 14.14
N PHE A 82 -2.29 20.30 13.49
CA PHE A 82 -3.69 20.22 13.95
C PHE A 82 -4.19 18.76 14.03
N PRO A 83 -5.27 18.49 14.79
CA PRO A 83 -5.83 17.13 14.89
C PRO A 83 -6.19 16.50 13.54
N ASP A 84 -6.65 17.29 12.57
CA ASP A 84 -7.04 16.80 11.24
C ASP A 84 -5.82 16.40 10.37
N ASP A 85 -4.61 16.86 10.74
CA ASP A 85 -3.36 16.49 10.08
C ASP A 85 -2.90 15.08 10.47
N TYR A 86 -3.57 14.41 11.41
CA TYR A 86 -3.33 13.00 11.68
C TYR A 86 -4.04 12.11 10.64
N ASN A 87 -3.83 12.37 9.36
CA ASN A 87 -4.44 11.63 8.25
C ASN A 87 -3.38 11.27 7.21
N LEU A 88 -3.23 9.98 6.91
CA LEU A 88 -2.31 9.51 5.86
C LEU A 88 -2.94 9.51 4.47
N GLY A 89 -4.27 9.60 4.39
CA GLY A 89 -5.06 9.48 3.18
C GLY A 89 -5.51 8.05 2.90
N ASP A 90 -5.68 7.76 1.61
CA ASP A 90 -6.32 6.54 1.13
C ASP A 90 -5.39 5.69 0.25
N ILE A 91 -5.45 4.37 0.44
CA ILE A 91 -4.75 3.38 -0.37
C ILE A 91 -5.79 2.46 -1.01
N PHE A 92 -5.79 2.40 -2.34
CA PHE A 92 -6.60 1.49 -3.13
C PHE A 92 -5.77 0.27 -3.49
N LEU A 93 -6.28 -0.91 -3.15
CA LEU A 93 -5.66 -2.20 -3.45
C LEU A 93 -6.45 -2.91 -4.54
N GLY A 94 -5.80 -3.19 -5.67
CA GLY A 94 -6.29 -4.00 -6.79
C GLY A 94 -6.27 -5.47 -6.41
N VAL A 95 -7.19 -5.88 -5.55
CA VAL A 95 -7.23 -7.21 -4.92
C VAL A 95 -7.25 -8.33 -5.95
N GLU A 96 -8.00 -8.16 -7.03
CA GLU A 96 -8.04 -9.10 -8.15
C GLU A 96 -6.71 -9.15 -8.91
N TYR A 97 -6.13 -7.99 -9.23
CA TYR A 97 -4.84 -7.89 -9.90
C TYR A 97 -3.75 -8.57 -9.08
N ILE A 98 -3.63 -8.23 -7.81
CA ILE A 98 -2.65 -8.79 -6.88
C ILE A 98 -2.80 -10.32 -6.82
N PHE A 99 -4.04 -10.80 -6.69
CA PHE A 99 -4.31 -12.22 -6.64
C PHE A 99 -3.86 -12.96 -7.91
N GLN A 100 -4.06 -12.36 -9.10
CA GLN A 100 -3.62 -12.92 -10.38
C GLN A 100 -2.08 -12.98 -10.52
N GLN A 101 -1.36 -12.10 -9.82
CA GLN A 101 0.11 -12.07 -9.82
C GLN A 101 0.73 -12.95 -8.72
N CYS A 102 -0.04 -13.36 -7.70
CA CYS A 102 0.44 -14.24 -6.65
C CYS A 102 0.80 -15.63 -7.19
N LYS A 103 1.94 -16.15 -6.76
CA LYS A 103 2.33 -17.54 -7.02
C LYS A 103 1.65 -18.48 -6.02
N GLU A 104 1.50 -19.75 -6.39
CA GLU A 104 0.84 -20.79 -5.56
C GLU A 104 1.40 -20.90 -4.13
N ASN A 105 2.69 -20.57 -3.93
CA ASN A 105 3.38 -20.69 -2.63
C ASN A 105 3.44 -19.38 -1.84
N GLU A 106 2.81 -18.29 -2.28
CA GLU A 106 2.85 -16.99 -1.61
C GLU A 106 1.62 -16.76 -0.72
N ASP A 107 1.82 -16.17 0.47
CA ASP A 107 0.70 -15.74 1.30
C ASP A 107 0.09 -14.46 0.73
N TYR A 108 -1.12 -14.60 0.20
CA TYR A 108 -1.89 -13.52 -0.38
C TYR A 108 -2.06 -12.29 0.54
N TYR A 109 -2.24 -12.50 1.85
CA TYR A 109 -2.36 -11.40 2.81
C TYR A 109 -1.03 -10.71 3.07
N ASP A 110 0.09 -11.42 2.97
CA ASP A 110 1.42 -10.78 3.01
C ASP A 110 1.63 -9.90 1.81
N ILE A 111 1.27 -10.34 0.59
CA ILE A 111 1.40 -9.51 -0.61
C ILE A 111 0.52 -8.24 -0.51
N LEU A 112 -0.74 -8.37 -0.09
CA LEU A 112 -1.61 -7.20 0.16
C LEU A 112 -1.00 -6.23 1.19
N THR A 113 -0.38 -6.79 2.23
CA THR A 113 0.28 -6.01 3.29
C THR A 113 1.53 -5.31 2.76
N LEU A 114 2.32 -5.96 1.91
CA LEU A 114 3.50 -5.40 1.26
C LEU A 114 3.13 -4.26 0.30
N CYS A 115 2.08 -4.40 -0.50
CA CYS A 115 1.56 -3.32 -1.33
C CYS A 115 1.14 -2.11 -0.46
N THR A 116 0.50 -2.36 0.68
CA THR A 116 0.12 -1.31 1.64
C THR A 116 1.35 -0.63 2.26
N LEU A 117 2.36 -1.39 2.66
CA LEU A 117 3.62 -0.88 3.21
C LEU A 117 4.35 0.00 2.19
N GLY A 118 4.46 -0.44 0.93
CA GLY A 118 5.08 0.34 -0.14
C GLY A 118 4.37 1.68 -0.37
N ALA A 119 3.03 1.65 -0.41
CA ALA A 119 2.20 2.84 -0.55
C ALA A 119 2.38 3.84 0.62
N LEU A 120 2.51 3.35 1.86
CA LEU A 120 2.79 4.20 3.03
C LEU A 120 4.20 4.80 3.01
N GLY A 121 5.19 4.09 2.47
CA GLY A 121 6.56 4.58 2.34
C GLY A 121 6.79 5.56 1.16
N GLY A 122 5.74 5.99 0.46
CA GLY A 122 5.84 6.86 -0.71
C GLY A 122 6.30 6.15 -2.00
N GLN A 123 6.44 4.83 -1.98
CA GLN A 123 6.79 4.05 -3.17
C GLN A 123 5.52 3.52 -3.83
N SER A 124 4.99 4.26 -4.82
CA SER A 124 3.97 3.71 -5.74
C SER A 124 4.65 2.70 -6.66
N TRP A 125 4.61 1.41 -6.29
CA TRP A 125 5.02 0.34 -7.18
C TRP A 125 4.08 0.36 -8.40
N THR A 126 4.62 0.56 -9.60
CA THR A 126 3.89 0.36 -10.85
C THR A 126 4.53 -0.80 -11.59
N SER A 127 3.72 -1.59 -12.30
CA SER A 127 4.06 -2.90 -12.89
C SER A 127 5.22 -2.95 -13.91
N ALA A 128 5.95 -1.86 -14.12
CA ALA A 128 7.13 -1.84 -14.99
C ALA A 128 8.45 -2.18 -14.28
N SER A 129 8.48 -2.26 -12.93
CA SER A 129 9.76 -2.17 -12.21
C SER A 129 10.10 -3.27 -11.19
N THR A 130 9.31 -4.34 -11.00
CA THR A 130 9.81 -5.44 -10.12
C THR A 130 9.12 -6.78 -10.31
N PRO A 131 9.88 -7.76 -10.82
CA PRO A 131 9.65 -9.17 -10.47
C PRO A 131 10.98 -9.87 -10.11
N PRO A 132 10.97 -11.09 -9.58
CA PRO A 132 9.91 -11.78 -8.84
C PRO A 132 10.45 -12.47 -7.55
N HIS A 133 11.57 -11.98 -7.02
CA HIS A 133 12.19 -12.51 -5.79
C HIS A 133 12.85 -11.42 -4.92
N LEU A 134 12.86 -10.16 -5.36
CA LEU A 134 13.50 -9.00 -4.73
C LEU A 134 12.41 -7.99 -4.38
N LEU A 135 11.53 -8.37 -3.47
CA LEU A 135 11.58 -7.72 -2.18
C LEU A 135 11.80 -8.71 -1.03
N LYS A 136 12.41 -9.89 -1.25
CA LYS A 136 12.47 -10.97 -0.23
C LYS A 136 13.01 -10.56 1.15
N ILE A 137 13.68 -9.41 1.29
CA ILE A 137 14.46 -9.06 2.48
C ILE A 137 14.51 -7.53 2.81
N LEU A 138 14.05 -6.60 1.95
CA LEU A 138 14.50 -5.19 1.81
C LEU A 138 14.43 -4.17 2.99
N LEU A 139 14.44 -4.62 4.24
CA LEU A 139 15.24 -3.99 5.30
C LEU A 139 15.97 -5.10 6.08
N PRO A 140 17.29 -5.25 5.90
CA PRO A 140 18.09 -5.64 7.07
C PRO A 140 19.26 -4.71 7.35
N ALA A 141 19.65 -3.82 6.44
CA ALA A 141 20.77 -2.93 6.68
C ALA A 141 20.67 -1.72 5.76
N ALA A 142 20.98 -0.57 6.34
CA ALA A 142 21.41 0.61 5.62
C ALA A 142 22.37 0.21 4.50
N GLU A 143 22.16 0.78 3.31
CA GLU A 143 23.28 1.01 2.41
C GLU A 143 24.25 1.92 3.16
N ASP A 144 25.28 1.31 3.73
CA ASP A 144 26.52 1.99 4.03
C ASP A 144 27.10 2.39 2.68
N HIS A 145 26.91 3.64 2.32
CA HIS A 145 27.51 4.28 1.16
C HIS A 145 27.94 5.70 1.59
N PRO A 146 29.02 6.30 1.06
CA PRO A 146 29.77 5.85 -0.12
C PRO A 146 31.31 6.13 -0.13
N HIS A 147 31.93 5.67 -1.22
CA HIS A 147 33.15 6.19 -1.88
C HIS A 147 34.51 6.15 -1.15
N SER A 148 35.35 5.19 -1.54
CA SER A 148 36.50 5.41 -2.46
C SER A 148 37.08 4.07 -2.91
#